data_AF-S9SIM7-F1
#
_entry.id   AF-S9SIM7-F1
#
_cell.length_a   1.000
_cell.length_b   1.000
_cell.length_c   1.000
_cell.angle_alpha   90.00
_cell.angle_beta   90.00
_cell.angle_gamma   90.00
#
_symmetry.space_group_name_H-M   'P 1'
#
loop_
_entity.id
_entity.type
_entity.pdbx_description
1 polymer ?
#
loop_
_entity_poly.entity_id
_entity_poly.type
_entity_poly.pdbx_seq_one_letter_code
_entity_poly.pdbx_strand_id
1 'polypeptide(L)'
;MSQICPWCDTEIVWDEVLGPEEECPHCHNELNAFRTLNVDIEHDPDKQHDDHDHEEESEEKGWSNFGWTEDAALFGDESSLQYQEGVDKVLHGQSEVPECPQCREYMLLAGTETIGSNHFEPHVSEALKAPVVTAPFRLNVYVCTSCFQVSKVLAEPHREPLMEVVRRAQSE
;
A
#
# COMPACT_ATOMS: atom_id res chain seq x y z
N MET A 1 -33.25 3.30 11.05
CA MET A 1 -32.10 2.52 11.54
C MET A 1 -30.83 3.29 11.20
N SER A 2 -29.85 3.40 12.10
CA SER A 2 -28.57 4.03 11.77
C SER A 2 -27.44 3.00 11.70
N GLN A 3 -26.54 3.21 10.75
CA GLN A 3 -25.35 2.39 10.52
C GLN A 3 -24.17 3.32 10.29
N ILE A 4 -23.00 3.01 10.85
CA ILE A 4 -21.78 3.78 10.57
C ILE A 4 -21.15 3.23 9.29
N CYS A 5 -20.79 4.12 8.35
CA CYS A 5 -20.07 3.74 7.15
C CYS A 5 -18.66 3.26 7.51
N PRO A 6 -18.24 2.05 7.11
CA PRO A 6 -16.89 1.53 7.39
C PRO A 6 -15.77 2.20 6.58
N TRP A 7 -16.11 3.05 5.60
CA TRP A 7 -15.15 3.69 4.70
C TRP A 7 -14.84 5.14 5.07
N CYS A 8 -15.84 5.88 5.58
CA CYS A 8 -15.71 7.30 5.90
C CYS A 8 -16.16 7.66 7.32
N ASP A 9 -16.47 6.65 8.16
CA ASP A 9 -16.90 6.79 9.56
C ASP A 9 -18.10 7.72 9.78
N THR A 10 -18.87 7.99 8.73
CA THR A 10 -20.06 8.84 8.80
C THR A 10 -21.28 8.00 9.18
N GLU A 11 -22.10 8.49 10.10
CA GLU A 11 -23.37 7.86 10.46
C GLU A 11 -24.37 8.01 9.30
N ILE A 12 -24.78 6.87 8.74
CA ILE A 12 -25.80 6.76 7.71
C ILE A 12 -27.15 6.58 8.40
N VAL A 13 -28.08 7.48 8.11
CA VAL A 13 -29.47 7.40 8.55
C VAL A 13 -30.32 6.95 7.37
N TRP A 14 -30.86 5.73 7.46
CA TRP A 14 -31.68 5.14 6.39
C TRP A 14 -33.11 5.67 6.41
N ASP A 15 -33.65 5.91 5.22
CA ASP A 15 -35.06 6.23 5.02
C ASP A 15 -35.94 5.00 5.30
N GLU A 16 -37.05 5.19 6.02
CA GLU A 16 -37.95 4.11 6.45
C GLU A 16 -38.74 3.47 5.29
N VAL A 17 -38.81 4.12 4.13
CA VAL A 17 -39.56 3.67 2.94
C VAL A 17 -38.66 2.96 1.92
N LEU A 18 -37.41 3.42 1.76
CA LEU A 18 -36.46 2.86 0.79
C LEU A 18 -35.60 1.73 1.38
N GLY A 19 -35.37 1.74 2.71
CA GLY A 19 -34.53 0.74 3.37
C GLY A 19 -33.02 1.01 3.19
N PRO A 20 -32.16 0.11 3.68
CA PRO A 20 -30.71 0.24 3.54
C PRO A 20 -30.27 0.02 2.09
N GLU A 21 -29.52 0.97 1.54
CA GLU A 21 -28.94 0.87 0.20
C GLU A 21 -27.57 0.16 0.24
N GLU A 22 -27.14 -0.40 -0.90
CA GLU A 22 -25.87 -1.13 -1.00
C GLU A 22 -24.64 -0.19 -1.03
N GLU A 23 -24.84 1.11 -1.24
CA GLU A 23 -23.79 2.11 -1.41
C GLU A 23 -23.93 3.22 -0.36
N CYS A 24 -22.79 3.74 0.12
CA CYS A 24 -22.80 4.85 1.07
C CYS A 24 -23.15 6.18 0.37
N PRO A 25 -24.19 6.92 0.79
CA PRO A 25 -24.56 8.20 0.16
C PRO A 25 -23.54 9.34 0.37
N HIS A 26 -22.58 9.16 1.28
CA HIS A 26 -21.55 10.16 1.58
C HIS A 26 -20.27 9.96 0.76
N CYS A 27 -19.84 8.71 0.58
CA CYS A 27 -18.54 8.40 -0.04
C CYS A 27 -18.61 7.49 -1.27
N HIS A 28 -19.81 7.01 -1.64
CA HIS A 28 -20.05 6.25 -2.86
C HIS A 28 -19.27 4.91 -2.94
N ASN A 29 -18.96 4.33 -1.77
CA ASN A 29 -18.40 2.99 -1.66
C ASN A 29 -19.49 1.97 -1.33
N GLU A 30 -19.32 0.76 -1.85
CA GLU A 30 -20.16 -0.41 -1.54
C GLU A 30 -20.04 -0.80 -0.05
N LEU A 31 -21.17 -0.93 0.63
CA LEU A 31 -21.28 -1.24 2.06
C LEU A 31 -21.22 -2.75 2.36
N ASN A 32 -21.44 -3.59 1.33
CA ASN A 32 -21.42 -5.06 1.40
C ASN A 32 -20.05 -5.67 1.05
N ALA A 33 -19.12 -4.88 0.49
CA ALA A 33 -17.84 -5.33 -0.03
C ALA A 33 -16.70 -5.41 1.01
N PHE A 34 -16.96 -5.94 2.21
CA PHE A 34 -15.84 -6.37 3.04
C PHE A 34 -15.17 -7.54 2.33
N ARG A 35 -13.91 -7.36 1.93
CA ARG A 35 -13.06 -8.41 1.36
C ARG A 35 -12.66 -9.40 2.44
N THR A 36 -13.62 -10.13 3.00
CA THR A 36 -13.40 -11.19 3.97
C THR A 36 -13.29 -12.50 3.21
N LEU A 37 -12.09 -13.09 3.20
CA LEU A 37 -11.90 -14.45 2.72
C LEU A 37 -12.51 -15.40 3.75
N ASN A 38 -13.65 -16.01 3.43
CA ASN A 38 -14.18 -17.13 4.20
C ASN A 38 -13.40 -18.38 3.80
N VAL A 39 -12.58 -18.90 4.72
CA VAL A 39 -11.84 -20.15 4.53
C VAL A 39 -12.57 -21.24 5.31
N ASP A 40 -13.25 -22.13 4.61
CA ASP A 40 -13.85 -23.33 5.21
C ASP A 40 -12.74 -24.36 5.46
N ILE A 41 -12.44 -24.63 6.73
CA ILE A 41 -11.52 -25.69 7.15
C ILE A 41 -12.38 -26.89 7.54
N GLU A 42 -12.52 -27.86 6.65
CA GLU A 42 -13.21 -29.12 6.95
C GLU A 42 -12.37 -29.94 7.95
N HIS A 43 -12.92 -30.21 9.13
CA HIS A 43 -12.37 -31.13 10.11
C HIS A 43 -13.19 -32.42 10.10
N ASP A 44 -12.60 -33.52 9.62
CA ASP A 44 -13.23 -34.85 9.58
C ASP A 44 -12.85 -35.65 10.86
N PRO A 45 -13.81 -35.94 11.77
CA PRO A 45 -13.54 -36.61 13.04
C PRO A 45 -13.53 -38.15 12.98
N ASP A 46 -13.78 -38.80 11.84
CA ASP A 46 -14.05 -40.26 11.79
C ASP A 46 -12.95 -41.09 11.11
N LYS A 47 -11.69 -40.98 11.55
CA LYS A 47 -10.65 -41.99 11.24
C LYS A 47 -10.34 -42.88 12.45
N GLN A 48 -11.19 -43.87 12.66
CA GLN A 48 -10.87 -45.11 13.38
C GLN A 48 -10.80 -46.26 12.35
N HIS A 49 -9.97 -47.28 12.64
CA HIS A 49 -9.96 -48.69 12.19
C HIS A 49 -8.48 -49.11 11.95
N ASP A 50 -7.88 -50.04 12.70
CA ASP A 50 -8.15 -51.47 12.91
C ASP A 50 -7.83 -52.33 11.67
N ASP A 51 -6.99 -53.35 11.90
CA ASP A 51 -6.25 -54.16 10.94
C ASP A 51 -7.16 -55.06 10.08
N HIS A 52 -7.04 -55.03 8.75
CA HIS A 52 -7.41 -56.15 7.87
C HIS A 52 -6.75 -56.07 6.48
N ASP A 53 -5.94 -57.08 6.16
CA ASP A 53 -5.38 -57.39 4.83
C ASP A 53 -6.50 -57.62 3.80
N HIS A 54 -6.58 -56.77 2.77
CA HIS A 54 -7.24 -57.03 1.50
C HIS A 54 -6.53 -56.26 0.38
N GLU A 55 -5.85 -56.99 -0.51
CA GLU A 55 -5.39 -56.49 -1.81
C GLU A 55 -6.60 -56.16 -2.69
N GLU A 56 -6.96 -54.88 -2.74
CA GLU A 56 -7.74 -54.29 -3.83
C GLU A 56 -7.04 -52.99 -4.26
N GLU A 57 -6.78 -52.87 -5.57
CA GLU A 57 -6.38 -51.63 -6.23
C GLU A 57 -7.40 -50.53 -5.94
N SER A 58 -7.19 -49.82 -4.84
CA SER A 58 -7.84 -48.54 -4.59
C SER A 58 -6.87 -47.46 -5.06
N GLU A 59 -7.30 -46.72 -6.08
CA GLU A 59 -6.71 -45.44 -6.40
C GLU A 59 -6.95 -44.52 -5.20
N GLU A 60 -6.03 -44.61 -4.24
CA GLU A 60 -6.03 -43.82 -3.03
C GLU A 60 -5.77 -42.37 -3.45
N LYS A 61 -6.86 -41.62 -3.61
CA LYS A 61 -6.90 -40.16 -3.64
C LYS A 61 -6.44 -39.66 -2.27
N GLY A 62 -5.17 -39.87 -1.98
CA GLY A 62 -4.44 -39.18 -0.94
C GLY A 62 -4.44 -37.68 -1.25
N TRP A 63 -4.00 -36.88 -0.28
CA TRP A 63 -3.92 -35.42 -0.35
C TRP A 63 -3.08 -34.83 -1.50
N SER A 64 -2.69 -35.63 -2.50
CA SER A 64 -2.11 -35.25 -3.78
C SER A 64 -3.11 -34.63 -4.77
N ASN A 65 -4.42 -34.62 -4.47
CA ASN A 65 -5.43 -33.91 -5.29
C ASN A 65 -5.65 -32.44 -4.89
N PHE A 66 -5.00 -31.94 -3.83
CA PHE A 66 -4.56 -30.55 -3.88
C PHE A 66 -3.43 -30.56 -4.90
N GLY A 67 -3.67 -30.00 -6.09
CA GLY A 67 -2.71 -29.94 -7.19
C GLY A 67 -1.43 -29.22 -6.80
N TRP A 68 -0.56 -29.92 -6.07
CA TRP A 68 0.87 -29.66 -5.93
C TRP A 68 1.64 -30.37 -7.05
N THR A 69 0.97 -30.68 -8.17
CA THR A 69 1.64 -30.64 -9.46
C THR A 69 1.92 -29.17 -9.76
N GLU A 70 3.18 -28.78 -9.93
CA GLU A 70 3.67 -27.41 -10.24
C GLU A 70 4.21 -26.58 -9.06
N ASP A 71 5.14 -27.14 -8.28
CA ASP A 71 5.98 -26.41 -7.30
C ASP A 71 7.03 -25.49 -7.96
N ALA A 72 6.67 -24.84 -9.07
CA ALA A 72 7.49 -23.87 -9.81
C ALA A 72 6.75 -22.54 -10.08
N ALA A 73 5.46 -22.43 -9.72
CA ALA A 73 4.65 -21.24 -9.97
C ALA A 73 4.38 -20.38 -8.72
N LEU A 74 4.64 -20.90 -7.52
CA LEU A 74 4.42 -20.17 -6.25
C LEU A 74 5.63 -19.37 -5.80
N PHE A 75 6.82 -19.76 -6.26
CA PHE A 75 8.03 -18.96 -6.12
C PHE A 75 8.22 -18.21 -7.43
N GLY A 76 8.24 -16.87 -7.38
CA GLY A 76 8.63 -16.08 -8.55
C GLY A 76 9.96 -16.59 -9.11
N ASP A 77 10.22 -16.34 -10.39
CA ASP A 77 11.49 -16.68 -11.04
C ASP A 77 12.69 -16.32 -10.15
N GLU A 78 13.76 -17.11 -10.16
CA GLU A 78 14.92 -16.92 -9.28
C GLU A 78 15.45 -15.47 -9.35
N SER A 79 15.41 -14.86 -10.54
CA SER A 79 15.79 -13.47 -10.75
C SER A 79 14.86 -12.46 -10.05
N SER A 80 13.56 -12.76 -9.97
CA SER A 80 12.57 -11.93 -9.26
C SER A 80 12.78 -11.99 -7.75
N LEU A 81 13.11 -13.17 -7.21
CA LEU A 81 13.41 -13.32 -5.78
C LEU A 81 14.70 -12.57 -5.43
N GLN A 82 15.76 -12.74 -6.22
CA GLN A 82 17.01 -11.99 -6.04
C GLN A 82 16.81 -10.48 -6.12
N TYR A 83 15.94 -10.02 -7.02
CA TYR A 83 15.58 -8.62 -7.12
C TYR A 83 14.90 -8.13 -5.85
N GLN A 84 13.88 -8.84 -5.36
CA GLN A 84 13.14 -8.50 -4.13
C GLN A 84 14.06 -8.47 -2.91
N GLU A 85 14.93 -9.47 -2.73
CA GLU A 85 15.92 -9.47 -1.65
C GLU A 85 16.87 -8.27 -1.73
N GLY A 86 17.27 -7.90 -2.95
CA GLY A 86 18.08 -6.71 -3.21
C GLY A 86 17.37 -5.42 -2.80
N VAL A 87 16.08 -5.29 -3.14
CA VAL A 87 15.23 -4.16 -2.75
C VAL A 87 15.12 -4.08 -1.22
N ASP A 88 14.78 -5.18 -0.55
CA ASP A 88 14.64 -5.24 0.91
C ASP A 88 15.93 -4.88 1.64
N LYS A 89 17.07 -5.35 1.12
CA LYS A 89 18.39 -5.02 1.66
C LYS A 89 18.69 -3.53 1.58
N VAL A 90 18.33 -2.88 0.47
CA VAL A 90 18.52 -1.42 0.33
C VAL A 90 17.55 -0.66 1.24
N LEU A 91 16.28 -1.09 1.30
CA LEU A 91 15.26 -0.50 2.17
C LEU A 91 15.69 -0.52 3.65
N HIS A 92 16.24 -1.64 4.14
CA HIS A 92 16.73 -1.74 5.52
C HIS A 92 17.85 -0.74 5.86
N GLY A 93 18.63 -0.30 4.87
CA GLY A 93 19.70 0.68 5.07
C GLY A 93 19.25 2.14 4.94
N GLN A 94 18.05 2.39 4.43
CA GLN A 94 17.53 3.73 4.22
C GLN A 94 16.94 4.33 5.51
N SER A 95 17.29 5.59 5.79
CA SER A 95 16.74 6.33 6.94
C SER A 95 15.29 6.76 6.72
N GLU A 96 14.94 7.12 5.48
CA GLU A 96 13.60 7.55 5.09
C GLU A 96 13.11 6.64 3.96
N VAL A 97 11.95 6.03 4.20
CA VAL A 97 11.33 5.03 3.31
C VAL A 97 9.89 5.47 3.01
N PRO A 98 9.70 6.38 2.03
CA PRO A 98 8.37 6.85 1.68
C PRO A 98 7.60 5.80 0.87
N GLU A 99 6.28 5.84 0.98
CA GLU A 99 5.36 5.02 0.17
C GLU A 99 5.11 5.68 -1.20
N CYS A 100 4.95 4.86 -2.23
CA CYS A 100 4.66 5.31 -3.58
C CYS A 100 3.21 5.86 -3.65
N PRO A 101 2.99 7.06 -4.20
CA PRO A 101 1.63 7.61 -4.32
C PRO A 101 0.74 6.82 -5.30
N GLN A 102 1.33 6.02 -6.19
CA GLN A 102 0.57 5.26 -7.19
C GLN A 102 0.16 3.88 -6.68
N CYS A 103 1.09 3.12 -6.12
CA CYS A 103 0.87 1.72 -5.72
C CYS A 103 1.07 1.44 -4.23
N ARG A 104 1.43 2.46 -3.43
CA ARG A 104 1.68 2.41 -1.97
C ARG A 104 2.89 1.59 -1.51
N GLU A 105 3.70 1.10 -2.44
CA GLU A 105 4.89 0.34 -2.08
C GLU A 105 6.05 1.24 -1.71
N TYR A 106 6.94 0.74 -0.85
CA TYR A 106 8.11 1.48 -0.39
C TYR A 106 9.07 1.82 -1.53
N MET A 107 9.56 3.05 -1.53
CA MET A 107 10.43 3.56 -2.59
C MET A 107 11.90 3.58 -2.18
N LEU A 108 12.78 3.27 -3.14
CA LEU A 108 14.22 3.33 -2.97
C LEU A 108 14.75 4.74 -3.19
N LEU A 109 15.67 5.20 -2.35
CA LEU A 109 16.39 6.46 -2.54
C LEU A 109 17.38 6.28 -3.69
N ALA A 110 17.09 6.88 -4.84
CA ALA A 110 17.95 6.82 -6.01
C ALA A 110 19.05 7.89 -6.00
N GLY A 111 18.82 9.02 -5.33
CA GLY A 111 19.85 10.06 -5.20
C GLY A 111 19.31 11.40 -4.70
N THR A 112 20.14 12.44 -4.82
CA THR A 112 19.79 13.80 -4.43
C THR A 112 20.07 14.77 -5.57
N GLU A 113 19.06 15.57 -5.93
CA GLU A 113 19.16 16.61 -6.95
C GLU A 113 19.30 17.97 -6.27
N THR A 114 20.27 18.77 -6.69
CA THR A 114 20.46 20.14 -6.16
C THR A 114 19.98 21.15 -7.19
N ILE A 115 18.99 21.95 -6.81
CA ILE A 115 18.41 22.96 -7.68
C ILE A 115 19.06 24.32 -7.36
N GLY A 116 19.77 24.86 -8.36
CA GLY A 116 20.39 26.18 -8.28
C GLY A 116 19.41 27.32 -8.56
N SER A 117 19.80 28.55 -8.21
CA SER A 117 18.99 29.77 -8.39
C SER A 117 18.56 30.05 -9.83
N ASN A 118 19.30 29.57 -10.82
CA ASN A 118 19.02 29.82 -12.24
C ASN A 118 18.03 28.81 -12.86
N HIS A 119 17.69 27.74 -12.13
CA HIS A 119 16.83 26.65 -12.62
C HIS A 119 15.51 26.56 -11.87
N PHE A 120 15.21 27.53 -11.00
CA PHE A 120 14.01 27.56 -10.19
C PHE A 120 13.45 28.97 -10.13
N GLU A 121 12.21 29.13 -10.56
CA GLU A 121 11.45 30.36 -10.39
C GLU A 121 10.53 30.19 -9.17
N PRO A 122 10.82 30.87 -8.05
CA PRO A 122 10.00 30.75 -6.85
C PRO A 122 8.62 31.36 -7.07
N HIS A 123 7.58 30.58 -6.81
CA HIS A 123 6.21 31.11 -6.77
C HIS A 123 5.98 31.88 -5.47
N VAL A 124 5.58 33.15 -5.59
CA VAL A 124 5.17 34.01 -4.48
C VAL A 124 3.66 33.87 -4.29
N SER A 125 3.24 33.35 -3.14
CA SER A 125 1.81 33.25 -2.81
C SER A 125 1.28 34.60 -2.31
N GLU A 126 0.09 34.99 -2.76
CA GLU A 126 -0.58 36.22 -2.31
C GLU A 126 -0.80 36.25 -0.79
N ALA A 127 -1.08 35.09 -0.19
CA ALA A 127 -1.30 34.97 1.26
C ALA A 127 0.00 35.15 2.08
N LEU A 128 1.15 34.80 1.50
CA LEU A 128 2.45 34.86 2.18
C LEU A 128 3.23 36.14 1.87
N LYS A 129 2.95 36.77 0.72
CA LYS A 129 3.75 37.86 0.11
C LYS A 129 5.25 37.51 -0.01
N ALA A 130 5.59 36.23 0.11
CA ALA A 130 6.94 35.70 0.11
C ALA A 130 6.96 34.34 -0.62
N PRO A 131 8.11 33.95 -1.22
CA PRO A 131 8.26 32.64 -1.83
C PRO A 131 8.28 31.52 -0.78
N VAL A 132 7.56 30.42 -1.05
CA VAL A 132 7.46 29.26 -0.14
C VAL A 132 8.80 28.54 0.00
N VAL A 133 9.56 28.45 -1.09
CA VAL A 133 10.89 27.84 -1.13
C VAL A 133 11.84 28.79 -1.85
N THR A 134 13.05 28.96 -1.31
CA THR A 134 14.10 29.78 -1.93
C THR A 134 15.25 28.88 -2.36
N ALA A 135 15.76 29.11 -3.58
CA ALA A 135 16.93 28.41 -4.08
C ALA A 135 18.21 29.00 -3.48
N PRO A 136 19.28 28.19 -3.27
CA PRO A 136 19.39 26.78 -3.64
C PRO A 136 18.79 25.82 -2.59
N PHE A 137 18.16 24.74 -3.07
CA PHE A 137 17.66 23.65 -2.21
C PHE A 137 17.95 22.28 -2.82
N ARG A 138 17.80 21.24 -2.00
CA ARG A 138 18.02 19.84 -2.38
C ARG A 138 16.72 19.03 -2.34
N LEU A 139 16.56 18.14 -3.31
CA LEU A 139 15.48 17.18 -3.41
C LEU A 139 16.04 15.76 -3.33
N ASN A 140 15.45 14.92 -2.49
CA ASN A 140 15.69 13.48 -2.50
C ASN A 140 14.80 12.84 -3.57
N VAL A 141 15.40 12.07 -4.46
CA VAL A 141 14.72 11.40 -5.57
C VAL A 141 14.53 9.94 -5.21
N TYR A 142 13.28 9.49 -5.19
CA TYR A 142 12.89 8.13 -4.88
C TYR A 142 12.29 7.45 -6.10
N VAL A 143 12.55 6.15 -6.25
CA VAL A 143 12.03 5.32 -7.34
C VAL A 143 11.31 4.12 -6.76
N CYS A 144 10.07 3.88 -7.20
CA CYS A 144 9.33 2.68 -6.84
C CYS A 144 9.83 1.50 -7.67
N THR A 145 10.07 0.36 -7.03
CA THR A 145 10.55 -0.87 -7.67
C THR A 145 9.43 -1.69 -8.29
N SER A 146 8.18 -1.46 -7.88
CA SER A 146 7.00 -2.16 -8.38
C SER A 146 6.40 -1.49 -9.63
N CYS A 147 6.21 -0.17 -9.61
CA CYS A 147 5.58 0.58 -10.71
C CYS A 147 6.52 1.57 -11.43
N PHE A 148 7.79 1.66 -11.02
CA PHE A 148 8.80 2.55 -11.60
C PHE A 148 8.46 4.05 -11.59
N GLN A 149 7.47 4.45 -10.80
CA GLN A 149 7.15 5.85 -10.55
C GLN A 149 8.31 6.53 -9.81
N VAL A 150 8.66 7.73 -10.26
CA VAL A 150 9.65 8.59 -9.61
C VAL A 150 8.94 9.65 -8.77
N SER A 151 9.39 9.84 -7.54
CA SER A 151 8.91 10.89 -6.63
C SER A 151 10.09 11.73 -6.14
N LYS A 152 9.86 13.03 -5.96
CA LYS A 152 10.86 13.96 -5.43
C LYS A 152 10.34 14.58 -4.15
N VAL A 153 11.14 14.52 -3.09
CA VAL A 153 10.79 15.04 -1.77
C VAL A 153 11.83 16.08 -1.36
N LEU A 154 11.40 17.18 -0.73
CA LEU A 154 12.32 18.19 -0.21
C LEU A 154 13.25 17.59 0.85
N ALA A 155 14.56 17.80 0.71
CA ALA A 155 15.53 17.27 1.66
C ALA A 155 15.34 17.90 3.05
N GLU A 156 15.56 17.10 4.10
CA GLU A 156 15.33 17.46 5.49
C GLU A 156 15.85 18.86 5.91
N PRO A 157 17.07 19.30 5.54
CA PRO A 157 17.59 20.59 5.97
C PRO A 157 16.80 21.80 5.46
N HIS A 158 15.98 21.62 4.41
CA HIS A 158 15.19 22.68 3.81
C HIS A 158 13.72 22.64 4.25
N ARG A 159 13.30 21.62 5.01
CA ARG A 159 11.92 21.49 5.52
C ARG A 159 11.60 22.51 6.61
N GLU A 160 12.48 22.71 7.59
CA GLU A 160 12.25 23.67 8.69
C GLU A 160 12.15 25.13 8.21
N PRO A 161 13.04 25.64 7.33
CA PRO A 161 12.89 26.98 6.76
C PRO A 161 11.56 27.17 6.03
N LEU A 162 11.09 26.15 5.30
CA LEU A 162 9.79 26.19 4.62
C LEU A 162 8.65 26.28 5.64
N MET A 163 8.66 25.43 6.67
CA MET A 163 7.65 25.45 7.73
C MET A 163 7.57 26.80 8.43
N GLU A 164 8.71 27.42 8.72
CA GLU A 164 8.78 28.75 9.33
C GLU A 164 8.17 29.84 8.43
N VAL A 165 8.43 29.80 7.12
CA VAL A 165 7.79 30.73 6.17
C VAL A 165 6.27 30.57 6.19
N VAL A 166 5.76 29.33 6.21
CA VAL A 166 4.32 29.05 6.22
C VAL A 166 3.68 29.46 7.55
N ARG A 167 4.35 29.26 8.70
CA ARG A 167 3.84 29.68 10.02
C ARG A 167 3.62 31.20 10.09
N ARG A 168 4.50 32.00 9.48
CA ARG A 168 4.38 33.47 9.46
C ARG A 168 3.15 33.97 8.70
N ALA A 169 2.62 33.22 7.74
CA ALA A 169 1.35 33.58 7.09
C ALA A 169 0.14 33.53 8.03
N GLN A 170 0.21 32.79 9.14
CA GLN A 170 -0.90 32.73 10.09
C GLN A 170 -0.88 33.86 11.14
N SER A 171 0.20 34.64 11.19
CA SER A 171 0.41 35.69 12.20
C SER A 171 0.09 37.12 11.72
N GLU A 172 -0.48 37.28 10.52
CA GLU A 172 -1.05 38.54 10.01
C GLU A 172 -2.58 38.44 9.89
#